data_AF-A0A7S3VZK1-F1
#
_entry.id   AF-A0A7S3VZK1-F1
#
_cell.length_a   1.000
_cell.length_b   1.000
_cell.length_c   1.000
_cell.angle_alpha   90.00
_cell.angle_beta   90.00
_cell.angle_gamma   90.00
#
_symmetry.space_group_name_H-M   'P 1'
#
loop_
_entity.id
_entity.type
_entity.pdbx_description
1 polymer ?
#
loop_
_entity_poly.entity_id
_entity_poly.type
_entity_poly.pdbx_seq_one_letter_code
_entity_poly.pdbx_strand_id
1 'polypeptide(L)'
;ALSRDPWVVMFENFVSDSEAQRLIDLCAGSFEQSMAGAQKSGHRTSQTCWGSSPEFLHDPIVQAVNQRVAEITRTPVENSEFFQVVKYKKGQFYKMHHDQNSALYTPQGARMYTFFLYLKTPASGGATHFNDLDIHVEANRGNAILWPSMLDSDVTLPDLRTHHESLPVLKGVKFAANLWIHQHDFRTGWLRGCPLASRDSYYPDAQLKFFLRGMKAAGKPVELPPSMHTFPRAHDILAAVLAESQ
;
A
#
# COMPACT_ATOMS: atom_id res chain seq x y z
N ALA A 1 -11.96 10.60 12.04
CA ALA A 1 -10.94 9.56 12.32
C ALA A 1 -11.60 8.41 13.08
N LEU A 2 -11.33 7.17 12.68
CA LEU A 2 -11.81 5.94 13.33
C LEU A 2 -10.98 5.57 14.57
N SER A 3 -9.69 5.89 14.55
CA SER A 3 -8.78 5.83 15.71
C SER A 3 -7.87 7.06 15.72
N ARG A 4 -7.35 7.41 16.90
CA ARG A 4 -6.35 8.49 17.08
C ARG A 4 -4.95 7.98 17.45
N ASP A 5 -4.81 6.78 18.00
CA ASP A 5 -3.52 6.14 18.31
C ASP A 5 -3.61 4.60 18.20
N PRO A 6 -2.90 3.97 17.24
CA PRO A 6 -2.43 4.61 16.02
C PRO A 6 -3.61 5.19 15.27
N TRP A 7 -3.40 6.26 14.53
CA TRP A 7 -4.49 6.90 13.81
C TRP A 7 -4.95 6.04 12.64
N VAL A 8 -6.27 5.96 12.46
CA VAL A 8 -6.92 5.33 11.31
C VAL A 8 -7.96 6.32 10.82
N VAL A 9 -7.82 6.80 9.59
CA VAL A 9 -8.69 7.85 9.03
C VAL A 9 -9.49 7.27 7.88
N MET A 10 -10.79 7.56 7.86
CA MET A 10 -11.67 7.22 6.75
C MET A 10 -12.01 8.49 5.96
N PHE A 11 -11.99 8.38 4.64
CA PHE A 11 -12.43 9.39 3.70
C PHE A 11 -13.66 8.86 2.97
N GLU A 12 -14.79 9.52 3.14
CA GLU A 12 -16.02 9.16 2.44
C GLU A 12 -16.01 9.75 1.03
N ASN A 13 -16.48 8.98 0.04
CA ASN A 13 -16.54 9.42 -1.37
C ASN A 13 -15.21 9.96 -1.91
N PHE A 14 -14.08 9.39 -1.48
CA PHE A 14 -12.75 9.81 -1.89
C PHE A 14 -12.54 9.64 -3.40
N VAL A 15 -13.00 8.53 -4.00
CA VAL A 15 -13.09 8.39 -5.46
C VAL A 15 -14.55 8.34 -5.90
N SER A 16 -14.84 8.93 -7.05
CA SER A 16 -16.17 8.84 -7.66
C SER A 16 -16.44 7.44 -8.21
N ASP A 17 -17.70 7.14 -8.52
CA ASP A 17 -18.09 5.86 -9.12
C ASP A 17 -17.38 5.59 -10.45
N SER A 18 -17.23 6.60 -11.30
CA SER A 18 -16.54 6.46 -12.59
C SER A 18 -15.05 6.19 -12.41
N GLU A 19 -14.39 6.86 -11.45
CA GLU A 19 -12.98 6.61 -11.14
C GLU A 19 -12.76 5.20 -10.57
N ALA A 20 -13.62 4.79 -9.63
CA ALA A 20 -13.59 3.44 -9.08
C ALA A 20 -13.80 2.38 -10.17
N GLN A 21 -14.71 2.64 -11.13
CA GLN A 21 -14.94 1.73 -12.25
C GLN A 21 -13.71 1.66 -13.16
N ARG A 22 -13.11 2.81 -13.49
CA ARG A 22 -11.95 2.88 -14.38
C ARG A 22 -10.77 2.08 -13.83
N LEU A 23 -10.50 2.19 -12.53
CA LEU A 23 -9.45 1.41 -11.86
C LEU A 23 -9.69 -0.11 -11.95
N ILE A 24 -10.95 -0.55 -11.92
CA ILE A 24 -11.31 -1.96 -12.12
C ILE A 24 -11.12 -2.37 -13.59
N ASP A 25 -11.58 -1.54 -14.52
CA ASP A 25 -11.59 -1.84 -15.95
C ASP A 25 -10.18 -1.93 -16.53
N LEU A 26 -9.24 -1.09 -16.07
CA LEU A 26 -7.82 -1.16 -16.44
C LEU A 26 -7.14 -2.49 -16.02
N CYS A 27 -7.79 -3.26 -15.14
CA CYS A 27 -7.35 -4.57 -14.68
C CYS A 27 -8.14 -5.73 -15.31
N ALA A 28 -9.04 -5.45 -16.26
CA ALA A 28 -9.84 -6.47 -16.92
C ALA A 28 -8.94 -7.50 -17.63
N GLY A 29 -9.06 -8.77 -17.25
CA GLY A 29 -8.26 -9.86 -17.81
C GLY A 29 -6.87 -10.06 -17.17
N SER A 30 -6.43 -9.18 -16.27
CA SER A 30 -5.09 -9.24 -15.66
C SER A 30 -5.07 -9.75 -14.21
N PHE A 31 -6.19 -10.31 -13.72
CA PHE A 31 -6.29 -10.79 -12.34
C PHE A 31 -5.67 -12.18 -12.17
N GLU A 32 -4.62 -12.24 -11.37
CA GLU A 32 -3.97 -13.48 -10.96
C GLU A 32 -4.25 -13.79 -9.48
N GLN A 33 -4.00 -15.03 -9.05
CA GLN A 33 -4.12 -15.37 -7.63
C GLN A 33 -3.16 -14.53 -6.78
N SER A 34 -3.65 -13.88 -5.73
CA SER A 34 -2.84 -13.05 -4.86
C SER A 34 -1.81 -13.88 -4.06
N MET A 35 -0.68 -13.27 -3.77
CA MET A 35 0.33 -13.80 -2.84
C MET A 35 0.13 -13.22 -1.44
N ALA A 36 0.43 -14.01 -0.41
CA ALA A 36 0.62 -13.53 0.96
C ALA A 36 2.14 -13.43 1.19
N GLY A 37 2.68 -12.21 1.18
CA GLY A 37 4.13 -12.02 1.04
C GLY A 37 4.65 -12.58 -0.30
N ALA A 38 5.56 -13.57 -0.22
CA ALA A 38 6.24 -14.18 -1.37
C ALA A 38 5.51 -15.36 -2.02
N GLN A 39 4.52 -15.94 -1.34
CA GLN A 39 4.01 -17.25 -1.71
C GLN A 39 2.48 -17.27 -1.81
N LYS A 40 1.97 -18.13 -2.70
CA LYS A 40 0.57 -18.54 -2.68
C LYS A 40 0.36 -19.40 -1.44
N SER A 41 -0.61 -19.05 -0.61
CA SER A 41 -0.90 -19.79 0.62
C SER A 41 -2.39 -19.79 0.93
N GLY A 42 -2.82 -20.65 1.85
CA GLY A 42 -4.19 -20.61 2.39
C GLY A 42 -4.49 -19.38 3.27
N HIS A 43 -3.52 -18.48 3.45
CA HIS A 43 -3.65 -17.25 4.24
C HIS A 43 -4.36 -16.13 3.47
N ARG A 44 -4.30 -16.18 2.13
CA ARG A 44 -4.93 -15.22 1.22
C ARG A 44 -5.53 -15.93 0.02
N THR A 45 -6.81 -15.68 -0.24
CA THR A 45 -7.55 -16.36 -1.31
C THR A 45 -8.05 -15.42 -2.39
N SER A 46 -7.68 -14.13 -2.35
CA SER A 46 -8.05 -13.11 -3.34
C SER A 46 -7.35 -13.26 -4.68
N GLN A 47 -7.77 -12.42 -5.64
CA GLN A 47 -7.04 -12.17 -6.88
C GLN A 47 -6.49 -10.74 -6.90
N THR A 48 -5.36 -10.53 -7.58
CA THR A 48 -4.67 -9.23 -7.69
C THR A 48 -4.37 -8.92 -9.15
N CYS A 49 -4.49 -7.64 -9.50
CA CYS A 49 -3.91 -7.02 -10.67
C CYS A 49 -3.02 -5.86 -10.21
N TRP A 50 -1.83 -5.74 -10.81
CA TRP A 50 -0.90 -4.64 -10.54
C TRP A 50 -1.01 -3.58 -11.64
N GLY A 51 -1.30 -2.35 -11.24
CA GLY A 51 -1.42 -1.19 -12.12
C GLY A 51 -0.09 -0.62 -12.57
N SER A 52 0.83 -1.48 -13.05
CA SER A 52 2.16 -1.09 -13.54
C SER A 52 2.29 -1.15 -15.06
N SER A 53 1.22 -1.48 -15.79
CA SER A 53 1.22 -1.46 -17.26
C SER A 53 1.26 -0.02 -17.77
N PRO A 54 1.84 0.24 -18.96
CA PRO A 54 1.84 1.57 -19.54
C PRO A 54 0.43 2.18 -19.70
N GLU A 55 -0.57 1.37 -20.01
CA GLU A 55 -1.96 1.83 -20.10
C GLU A 55 -2.49 2.32 -18.74
N PHE A 56 -2.22 1.57 -17.67
CA PHE A 56 -2.65 1.95 -16.32
C PHE A 56 -1.93 3.22 -15.84
N LEU A 57 -0.62 3.32 -16.08
CA LEU A 57 0.20 4.45 -15.60
C LEU A 57 -0.05 5.77 -16.32
N HIS A 58 -0.41 5.72 -17.61
CA HIS A 58 -0.70 6.92 -18.40
C HIS A 58 -2.18 7.31 -18.36
N ASP A 59 -3.04 6.55 -17.67
CA ASP A 59 -4.44 6.90 -17.55
C ASP A 59 -4.62 8.17 -16.69
N PRO A 60 -5.34 9.20 -17.18
CA PRO A 60 -5.46 10.47 -16.47
C PRO A 60 -6.22 10.35 -15.14
N ILE A 61 -7.15 9.40 -15.01
CA ILE A 61 -7.85 9.15 -13.75
C ILE A 61 -6.86 8.57 -12.73
N VAL A 62 -6.03 7.62 -13.14
CA VAL A 62 -5.01 7.03 -12.27
C VAL A 62 -4.03 8.09 -11.77
N GLN A 63 -3.59 8.99 -12.65
CA GLN A 63 -2.70 10.09 -12.27
C GLN A 63 -3.38 11.06 -11.28
N ALA A 64 -4.64 11.43 -11.52
CA ALA A 64 -5.40 12.29 -10.62
C ALA A 64 -5.62 11.66 -9.23
N VAL A 65 -5.91 10.35 -9.15
CA VAL A 65 -6.07 9.66 -7.86
C VAL A 65 -4.73 9.57 -7.13
N ASN A 66 -3.62 9.23 -7.80
CA ASN A 66 -2.28 9.24 -7.19
C ASN A 66 -1.93 10.61 -6.62
N GLN A 67 -2.20 11.68 -7.37
CA GLN A 67 -1.90 13.05 -6.96
C GLN A 67 -2.70 13.46 -5.72
N ARG A 68 -4.00 13.12 -5.65
CA ARG A 68 -4.83 13.36 -4.46
C ARG A 68 -4.32 12.61 -3.23
N VAL A 69 -3.89 11.35 -3.40
CA VAL A 69 -3.27 10.59 -2.31
C VAL A 69 -1.98 11.28 -1.83
N ALA A 70 -1.10 11.68 -2.76
CA ALA A 70 0.15 12.38 -2.47
C ALA A 70 -0.05 13.71 -1.71
N GLU A 71 -1.10 14.46 -2.05
CA GLU A 71 -1.47 15.70 -1.36
C GLU A 71 -1.90 15.44 0.09
N ILE A 72 -2.70 14.40 0.34
CA ILE A 72 -3.12 14.00 1.69
C ILE A 72 -1.93 13.51 2.51
N THR A 73 -1.11 12.61 1.95
CA THR A 73 0.01 12.00 2.67
C THR A 73 1.22 12.92 2.77
N ARG A 74 1.22 14.05 2.04
CA ARG A 74 2.35 14.98 1.92
C ARG A 74 3.64 14.28 1.47
N THR A 75 3.50 13.34 0.54
CA THR A 75 4.62 12.59 -0.05
C THR A 75 4.58 12.68 -1.57
N PRO A 76 5.73 12.66 -2.28
CA PRO A 76 5.74 12.54 -3.74
C PRO A 76 4.99 11.30 -4.22
N VAL A 77 4.41 11.34 -5.43
CA VAL A 77 3.71 10.20 -6.04
C VAL A 77 4.66 9.01 -6.21
N GLU A 78 5.93 9.27 -6.47
CA GLU A 78 7.00 8.32 -6.68
C GLU A 78 7.30 7.47 -5.44
N ASN A 79 6.98 7.96 -4.24
CA ASN A 79 7.10 7.19 -3.01
C ASN A 79 6.07 6.05 -2.93
N SER A 80 4.96 6.14 -3.65
CA SER A 80 3.95 5.08 -3.62
C SER A 80 4.30 3.93 -4.57
N GLU A 81 4.05 2.70 -4.12
CA GLU A 81 3.93 1.57 -5.04
C GLU A 81 2.83 1.83 -6.09
N PHE A 82 2.83 1.02 -7.15
CA PHE A 82 1.73 1.02 -8.10
C PHE A 82 0.46 0.47 -7.45
N PHE A 83 -0.71 0.87 -7.97
CA PHE A 83 -1.99 0.35 -7.52
C PHE A 83 -1.99 -1.17 -7.49
N GLN A 84 -2.27 -1.75 -6.33
CA GLN A 84 -2.60 -3.16 -6.23
C GLN A 84 -4.13 -3.30 -6.18
N VAL A 85 -4.76 -3.51 -7.33
CA VAL A 85 -6.20 -3.76 -7.40
C VAL A 85 -6.47 -5.21 -6.97
N VAL A 86 -7.33 -5.40 -5.98
CA VAL A 86 -7.67 -6.68 -5.38
C VAL A 86 -9.14 -7.02 -5.55
N LYS A 87 -9.42 -8.29 -5.79
CA LYS A 87 -10.76 -8.84 -6.02
C LYS A 87 -11.02 -10.01 -5.08
N TYR A 88 -12.16 -9.95 -4.39
CA TYR A 88 -12.65 -11.01 -3.51
C TYR A 88 -14.05 -11.44 -3.97
N LYS A 89 -14.20 -12.71 -4.31
CA LYS A 89 -15.47 -13.39 -4.53
C LYS A 89 -16.01 -13.93 -3.21
N LYS A 90 -17.25 -14.43 -3.22
CA LYS A 90 -17.85 -15.13 -2.07
C LYS A 90 -16.89 -16.14 -1.45
N GLY A 91 -16.71 -16.07 -0.14
CA GLY A 91 -15.85 -16.93 0.68
C GLY A 91 -14.37 -16.53 0.67
N GLN A 92 -13.91 -15.64 -0.22
CA GLN A 92 -12.52 -15.22 -0.25
C GLN A 92 -12.22 -14.16 0.81
N PHE A 93 -10.99 -14.19 1.32
CA PHE A 93 -10.50 -13.40 2.44
C PHE A 93 -8.99 -13.15 2.32
N TYR A 94 -8.47 -12.31 3.22
CA TYR A 94 -7.05 -12.23 3.53
C TYR A 94 -6.93 -12.14 5.04
N LYS A 95 -6.34 -13.16 5.67
CA LYS A 95 -6.18 -13.23 7.12
C LYS A 95 -5.27 -12.12 7.65
N MET A 96 -5.30 -11.93 8.97
CA MET A 96 -4.49 -10.96 9.71
C MET A 96 -3.04 -10.91 9.20
N HIS A 97 -2.60 -9.72 8.84
CA HIS A 97 -1.26 -9.41 8.36
C HIS A 97 -0.89 -7.95 8.64
N HIS A 98 0.39 -7.64 8.44
CA HIS A 98 0.92 -6.29 8.52
C HIS A 98 1.45 -5.88 7.14
N ASP A 99 1.24 -4.62 6.76
CA ASP A 99 1.55 -4.14 5.42
C ASP A 99 3.02 -3.77 5.24
N GLN A 100 3.69 -3.37 6.32
CA GLN A 100 5.14 -3.32 6.30
C GLN A 100 5.71 -4.73 6.38
N ASN A 101 6.06 -5.24 5.20
CA ASN A 101 6.80 -6.48 4.99
C ASN A 101 8.09 -6.25 4.17
N SER A 102 8.44 -4.97 3.92
CA SER A 102 9.70 -4.60 3.28
C SER A 102 10.85 -4.82 4.24
N ALA A 103 12.02 -5.19 3.69
CA ALA A 103 13.26 -4.93 4.41
C ALA A 103 13.42 -3.42 4.62
N LEU A 104 13.73 -3.02 5.86
CA LEU A 104 13.93 -1.62 6.24
C LEU A 104 15.03 -0.95 5.41
N TYR A 105 16.04 -1.72 5.00
CA TYR A 105 17.22 -1.27 4.27
C TYR A 105 17.09 -1.49 2.75
N THR A 106 15.96 -1.10 2.16
CA THR A 106 15.80 -1.01 0.71
C THR A 106 15.98 0.44 0.25
N PRO A 107 16.34 0.71 -1.03
CA PRO A 107 16.49 2.08 -1.53
C PRO A 107 15.24 2.96 -1.33
N GLN A 108 14.06 2.36 -1.42
CA GLN A 108 12.77 3.02 -1.15
C GLN A 108 12.46 3.14 0.35
N GLY A 109 13.17 2.42 1.22
CA GLY A 109 12.89 2.36 2.65
C GLY A 109 11.59 1.64 3.01
N ALA A 110 11.16 1.81 4.26
CA ALA A 110 9.96 1.18 4.81
C ALA A 110 8.67 1.67 4.13
N ARG A 111 7.64 0.82 4.08
CA ARG A 111 6.27 1.27 3.85
C ARG A 111 5.81 2.03 5.10
N MET A 112 5.59 3.33 4.95
CA MET A 112 5.19 4.23 6.02
C MET A 112 3.68 4.25 6.21
N TYR A 113 2.93 4.29 5.10
CA TYR A 113 1.47 4.39 5.12
C TYR A 113 0.83 3.40 4.15
N THR A 114 -0.39 2.98 4.47
CA THR A 114 -1.27 2.32 3.50
C THR A 114 -2.47 3.21 3.24
N PHE A 115 -2.70 3.51 1.97
CA PHE A 115 -3.94 4.13 1.49
C PHE A 115 -4.76 3.08 0.76
N PHE A 116 -5.92 2.71 1.32
CA PHE A 116 -6.75 1.62 0.81
C PHE A 116 -8.10 2.14 0.33
N LEU A 117 -8.40 1.87 -0.94
CA LEU A 117 -9.59 2.33 -1.64
C LEU A 117 -10.60 1.20 -1.79
N TYR A 118 -11.87 1.45 -1.53
CA TYR A 118 -12.95 0.52 -1.85
C TYR A 118 -13.55 0.86 -3.22
N LEU A 119 -13.37 -0.04 -4.20
CA LEU A 119 -13.75 0.20 -5.59
C LEU A 119 -15.10 -0.42 -5.97
N LYS A 120 -15.52 -1.46 -5.24
CA LYS A 120 -16.84 -2.08 -5.39
C LYS A 120 -17.31 -2.71 -4.09
N THR A 121 -18.53 -2.35 -3.70
CA THR A 121 -19.19 -2.88 -2.51
C THR A 121 -19.71 -4.30 -2.73
N PRO A 122 -19.31 -5.27 -1.90
CA PRO A 122 -20.00 -6.57 -1.84
C PRO A 122 -21.40 -6.38 -1.26
N ALA A 123 -22.32 -7.30 -1.56
CA ALA A 123 -23.67 -7.23 -1.00
C ALA A 123 -23.72 -7.53 0.51
N SER A 124 -22.73 -8.26 1.04
CA SER A 124 -22.54 -8.45 2.49
C SER A 124 -21.16 -9.06 2.80
N GLY A 125 -20.62 -8.75 3.97
CA GLY A 125 -19.29 -9.19 4.41
C GLY A 125 -18.16 -8.47 3.69
N GLY A 126 -16.91 -8.91 3.87
CA GLY A 126 -15.77 -8.29 3.20
C GLY A 126 -15.25 -7.02 3.87
N ALA A 127 -15.64 -6.72 5.12
CA ALA A 127 -15.08 -5.58 5.85
C ALA A 127 -13.56 -5.71 6.03
N THR A 128 -12.87 -4.58 6.14
CA THR A 128 -11.50 -4.54 6.67
C THR A 128 -11.60 -4.49 8.19
N HIS A 129 -10.91 -5.40 8.87
CA HIS A 129 -10.92 -5.48 10.32
C HIS A 129 -9.50 -5.24 10.85
N PHE A 130 -9.35 -4.24 11.72
CA PHE A 130 -8.11 -3.98 12.47
C PHE A 130 -8.22 -4.68 13.83
N ASN A 131 -7.62 -5.86 13.94
CA ASN A 131 -7.86 -6.79 15.05
C ASN A 131 -7.50 -6.18 16.41
N ASP A 132 -6.33 -5.55 16.52
CA ASP A 132 -5.82 -5.00 17.78
C ASP A 132 -6.51 -3.68 18.18
N LEU A 133 -7.24 -3.04 17.25
CA LEU A 133 -7.99 -1.80 17.49
C LEU A 133 -9.50 -2.04 17.65
N ASP A 134 -9.98 -3.25 17.37
CA ASP A 134 -11.40 -3.60 17.28
C ASP A 134 -12.20 -2.68 16.34
N ILE A 135 -11.59 -2.32 15.19
CA ILE A 135 -12.21 -1.44 14.18
C ILE A 135 -12.63 -2.25 12.97
N HIS A 136 -13.91 -2.13 12.60
CA HIS A 136 -14.47 -2.73 11.40
C HIS A 136 -14.85 -1.62 10.41
N VAL A 137 -14.33 -1.73 9.17
CA VAL A 137 -14.61 -0.79 8.10
C VAL A 137 -15.29 -1.52 6.95
N GLU A 138 -16.56 -1.19 6.74
CA GLU A 138 -17.35 -1.74 5.65
C GLU A 138 -16.84 -1.27 4.28
N ALA A 139 -16.89 -2.16 3.30
CA ALA A 139 -16.36 -1.91 1.96
C ALA A 139 -17.33 -1.08 1.10
N ASN A 140 -17.50 0.20 1.44
CA ASN A 140 -18.37 1.13 0.72
C ASN A 140 -17.63 1.75 -0.46
N ARG A 141 -18.16 1.58 -1.68
CA ARG A 141 -17.55 2.09 -2.92
C ARG A 141 -17.30 3.58 -2.81
N GLY A 142 -16.13 4.01 -3.27
CA GLY A 142 -15.71 5.40 -3.21
C GLY A 142 -14.98 5.76 -1.93
N ASN A 143 -15.25 5.05 -0.81
CA ASN A 143 -14.55 5.32 0.44
C ASN A 143 -13.09 4.87 0.39
N ALA A 144 -12.28 5.52 1.22
CA ALA A 144 -10.90 5.15 1.46
C ALA A 144 -10.60 5.12 2.95
N ILE A 145 -9.57 4.36 3.34
CA ILE A 145 -8.97 4.44 4.67
C ILE A 145 -7.45 4.60 4.56
N LEU A 146 -6.87 5.34 5.49
CA LEU A 146 -5.44 5.61 5.61
C LEU A 146 -4.98 5.31 7.04
N TRP A 147 -3.86 4.62 7.18
CA TRP A 147 -3.23 4.32 8.46
C TRP A 147 -1.70 4.21 8.32
N PRO A 148 -0.95 4.39 9.41
CA PRO A 148 0.50 4.19 9.43
C PRO A 148 0.85 2.71 9.59
N SER A 149 1.98 2.32 9.01
CA SER A 149 2.59 1.00 9.25
C SER A 149 3.73 1.06 10.27
N MET A 150 4.25 2.23 10.57
CA MET A 150 5.39 2.43 11.49
C MET A 150 4.95 3.24 12.72
N LEU A 151 5.66 3.07 13.83
CA LEU A 151 5.41 3.86 15.05
C LEU A 151 5.74 5.34 14.80
N ASP A 152 4.87 6.22 15.30
CA ASP A 152 5.12 7.67 15.26
C ASP A 152 6.35 8.07 16.10
N SER A 153 6.61 7.34 17.18
CA SER A 153 7.76 7.57 18.08
C SER A 153 9.07 7.05 17.50
N ASP A 154 9.02 6.05 16.62
CA ASP A 154 10.19 5.44 16.00
C ASP A 154 9.80 4.84 14.64
N VAL A 155 10.07 5.61 13.59
CA VAL A 155 9.74 5.24 12.20
C VAL A 155 10.56 4.05 11.67
N THR A 156 11.46 3.48 12.46
CA THR A 156 12.19 2.24 12.13
C THR A 156 11.51 0.98 12.66
N LEU A 157 10.51 1.13 13.54
CA LEU A 157 9.77 0.03 14.15
C LEU A 157 8.33 -0.03 13.60
N PRO A 158 7.84 -1.21 13.18
CA PRO A 158 6.46 -1.35 12.73
C PRO A 158 5.46 -1.18 13.89
N ASP A 159 4.34 -0.51 13.65
CA ASP A 159 3.24 -0.45 14.61
C ASP A 159 2.32 -1.65 14.46
N LEU A 160 2.62 -2.71 15.20
CA LEU A 160 1.88 -3.97 15.18
C LEU A 160 0.40 -3.82 15.56
N ARG A 161 -0.03 -2.71 16.17
CA ARG A 161 -1.46 -2.48 16.46
C ARG A 161 -2.28 -2.27 15.18
N THR A 162 -1.63 -2.05 14.04
CA THR A 162 -2.27 -1.88 12.73
C THR A 162 -2.39 -3.18 11.92
N HIS A 163 -2.19 -4.34 12.57
CA HIS A 163 -2.55 -5.60 11.94
C HIS A 163 -4.02 -5.58 11.51
N HIS A 164 -4.25 -6.07 10.30
CA HIS A 164 -5.56 -6.04 9.71
C HIS A 164 -5.79 -7.23 8.81
N GLU A 165 -7.07 -7.45 8.51
CA GLU A 165 -7.52 -8.51 7.63
C GLU A 165 -8.67 -8.04 6.74
N SER A 166 -8.87 -8.73 5.62
CA SER A 166 -10.12 -8.64 4.87
C SER A 166 -10.97 -9.83 5.27
N LEU A 167 -12.06 -9.57 6.00
CA LEU A 167 -13.05 -10.58 6.36
C LEU A 167 -13.64 -11.26 5.10
N PRO A 168 -14.18 -12.47 5.22
CA PRO A 168 -14.77 -13.16 4.09
C PRO A 168 -15.92 -12.36 3.45
N VAL A 169 -15.94 -12.30 2.11
CA VAL A 169 -17.13 -11.83 1.38
C VAL A 169 -18.24 -12.87 1.51
N LEU A 170 -19.40 -12.49 2.03
CA LEU A 170 -20.53 -13.41 2.22
C LEU A 170 -21.46 -13.45 1.00
N LYS A 171 -21.66 -12.30 0.33
CA LYS A 171 -22.48 -12.16 -0.88
C LYS A 171 -21.92 -11.07 -1.81
N GLY A 172 -21.99 -11.31 -3.11
CA GLY A 172 -21.48 -10.37 -4.13
C GLY A 172 -19.97 -10.49 -4.36
N VAL A 173 -19.34 -9.38 -4.76
CA VAL A 173 -17.90 -9.30 -5.07
C VAL A 173 -17.38 -7.97 -4.54
N LYS A 174 -16.27 -8.02 -3.79
CA LYS A 174 -15.52 -6.84 -3.33
C LYS A 174 -14.39 -6.55 -4.29
N PHE A 175 -14.24 -5.29 -4.69
CA PHE A 175 -13.00 -4.79 -5.27
C PHE A 175 -12.46 -3.68 -4.38
N ALA A 176 -11.15 -3.66 -4.23
CA ALA A 176 -10.44 -2.61 -3.51
C ALA A 176 -9.07 -2.38 -4.17
N ALA A 177 -8.34 -1.35 -3.76
CA ALA A 177 -6.96 -1.16 -4.17
C ALA A 177 -6.07 -0.66 -3.03
N ASN A 178 -4.88 -1.23 -2.91
CA ASN A 178 -3.82 -0.71 -2.04
C ASN A 178 -2.91 0.25 -2.81
N LEU A 179 -2.56 1.36 -2.17
CA LEU A 179 -1.30 2.09 -2.40
C LEU A 179 -0.48 2.00 -1.12
N TRP A 180 0.71 1.43 -1.23
CA TRP A 180 1.69 1.46 -0.14
C TRP A 180 2.66 2.60 -0.38
N ILE A 181 2.78 3.51 0.59
CA ILE A 181 3.62 4.70 0.48
C ILE A 181 4.91 4.44 1.24
N HIS A 182 6.03 4.51 0.54
CA HIS A 182 7.37 4.32 1.08
C HIS A 182 7.99 5.60 1.63
N GLN A 183 9.03 5.42 2.45
CA GLN A 183 9.85 6.51 2.96
C GLN A 183 10.58 7.28 1.84
N HIS A 184 10.95 6.61 0.75
CA HIS A 184 11.67 7.20 -0.37
C HIS A 184 11.07 6.74 -1.70
N ASP A 185 11.61 7.29 -2.80
CA ASP A 185 11.18 6.98 -4.16
C ASP A 185 11.24 5.47 -4.44
N PHE A 186 10.07 4.90 -4.70
CA PHE A 186 9.88 3.52 -5.13
C PHE A 186 9.88 3.40 -6.66
N ARG A 187 9.11 4.27 -7.33
CA ARG A 187 8.75 4.10 -8.75
C ARG A 187 9.93 4.29 -9.69
N THR A 188 10.80 5.27 -9.46
CA THR A 188 11.91 5.56 -10.37
C THR A 188 12.89 4.39 -10.44
N GLY A 189 13.24 3.84 -9.28
CA GLY A 189 14.08 2.65 -9.20
C GLY A 189 13.44 1.46 -9.91
N TRP A 190 12.16 1.22 -9.67
CA TRP A 190 11.42 0.12 -10.29
C TRP A 190 11.33 0.25 -11.81
N LEU A 191 10.95 1.43 -12.33
CA LEU A 191 10.78 1.70 -13.76
C LEU A 191 12.11 1.60 -14.53
N ARG A 192 13.23 1.87 -13.88
CA ARG A 192 14.58 1.70 -14.44
C ARG A 192 15.10 0.26 -14.33
N GLY A 193 14.30 -0.67 -13.80
CA GLY A 193 14.68 -2.07 -13.62
C GLY A 193 15.74 -2.28 -12.54
N CYS A 194 15.81 -1.41 -11.53
CA CYS A 194 16.73 -1.58 -10.41
C CYS A 194 16.36 -2.85 -9.61
N PRO A 195 17.26 -3.85 -9.51
CA PRO A 195 16.95 -5.10 -8.80
C PRO A 195 16.67 -4.91 -7.31
N LEU A 196 17.17 -3.83 -6.70
CA LEU A 196 16.94 -3.51 -5.30
C LEU A 196 15.62 -2.78 -5.04
N ALA A 197 15.00 -2.22 -6.08
CA ALA A 197 13.70 -1.56 -6.01
C ALA A 197 12.56 -2.48 -6.49
N SER A 198 12.85 -3.74 -6.84
CA SER A 198 11.83 -4.70 -7.24
C SER A 198 11.19 -5.36 -6.02
N ARG A 199 9.98 -5.91 -6.18
CA ARG A 199 9.33 -6.71 -5.11
C ARG A 199 10.13 -7.95 -4.70
N ASP A 200 11.05 -8.41 -5.54
CA ASP A 200 11.92 -9.55 -5.23
C ASP A 200 13.06 -9.16 -4.28
N SER A 201 13.35 -7.85 -4.13
CA SER A 201 14.34 -7.34 -3.18
C SER A 201 13.86 -7.33 -1.72
N TYR A 202 12.58 -7.62 -1.48
CA TYR A 202 12.02 -7.82 -0.14
C TYR A 202 12.59 -9.04 0.58
N TYR A 203 13.38 -9.87 -0.11
CA TYR A 203 13.98 -11.08 0.45
C TYR A 203 15.50 -10.94 0.65
N PRO A 204 16.03 -11.40 1.80
CA PRO A 204 17.46 -11.29 2.15
C PRO A 204 18.39 -11.85 1.07
N ASP A 205 17.99 -12.90 0.37
CA ASP A 205 18.81 -13.56 -0.65
C ASP A 205 19.06 -12.69 -1.89
N ALA A 206 18.08 -11.88 -2.30
CA ALA A 206 18.23 -10.97 -3.43
C ALA A 206 19.16 -9.81 -3.08
N GLN A 207 19.01 -9.28 -1.86
CA GLN A 207 19.88 -8.23 -1.31
C GLN A 207 21.32 -8.71 -1.14
N LEU A 208 21.52 -9.92 -0.59
CA LEU A 208 22.83 -10.54 -0.44
C LEU A 208 23.48 -10.81 -1.79
N LYS A 209 22.74 -11.35 -2.77
CA LYS A 209 23.27 -11.58 -4.13
C LYS A 209 23.66 -10.29 -4.83
N PHE A 210 22.90 -9.21 -4.64
CA PHE A 210 23.24 -7.89 -5.16
C PHE A 210 24.47 -7.31 -4.45
N PHE A 211 24.51 -7.33 -3.12
CA PHE A 211 25.65 -6.88 -2.32
C PHE A 211 26.93 -7.61 -2.71
N LEU A 212 26.88 -8.94 -2.83
CA LEU A 212 28.01 -9.76 -3.28
C LEU A 212 28.44 -9.45 -4.73
N ARG A 213 27.49 -9.13 -5.62
CA ARG A 213 27.81 -8.67 -6.99
C ARG A 213 28.44 -7.28 -6.99
N GLY A 214 27.92 -6.35 -6.19
CA GLY A 214 28.45 -4.99 -6.01
C GLY A 214 29.85 -4.99 -5.41
N MET A 215 30.09 -5.80 -4.36
CA MET A 215 31.42 -5.97 -3.78
C MET A 215 32.43 -6.58 -4.76
N LYS A 216 32.00 -7.53 -5.60
CA LYS A 216 32.85 -8.08 -6.68
C LYS A 216 33.16 -7.05 -7.76
N ALA A 217 32.26 -6.11 -8.04
CA ALA A 217 32.45 -5.08 -9.06
C ALA A 217 33.24 -3.85 -8.56
N ALA A 218 33.18 -3.52 -7.26
CA ALA A 218 33.62 -2.23 -6.76
C ALA A 218 35.08 -2.17 -6.29
N GLY A 219 35.71 -3.27 -5.86
CA GLY A 219 37.15 -3.29 -5.51
C GLY A 219 37.66 -2.27 -4.47
N LYS A 220 36.79 -1.46 -3.83
CA LYS A 220 37.08 -0.42 -2.82
C LYS A 220 35.85 -0.16 -1.93
N PRO A 221 36.01 0.42 -0.73
CA PRO A 221 34.91 0.61 0.23
C PRO A 221 33.96 1.72 -0.24
N VAL A 222 32.66 1.54 0.01
CA VAL A 222 31.60 2.52 -0.28
C VAL A 222 31.25 3.24 1.01
N GLU A 223 31.37 4.57 1.03
CA GLU A 223 30.84 5.43 2.10
C GLU A 223 29.37 5.76 1.82
N LEU A 224 28.54 5.75 2.86
CA LEU A 224 27.12 6.12 2.81
C LEU A 224 26.98 7.64 2.78
N PRO A 225 26.07 8.20 1.95
CA PRO A 225 25.82 9.64 1.95
C PRO A 225 25.08 10.08 3.24
N PRO A 226 25.21 11.36 3.66
CA PRO A 226 24.53 11.87 4.84
C PRO A 226 23.00 12.01 4.62
N SER A 227 22.24 11.68 5.67
CA SER A 227 20.78 11.86 5.89
C SER A 227 20.30 13.31 5.67
N MET A 228 19.03 13.70 5.57
CA MET A 228 17.69 13.12 5.67
C MET A 228 16.76 14.26 5.22
N HIS A 229 15.76 14.01 4.37
CA HIS A 229 14.58 14.90 4.36
C HIS A 229 13.69 14.48 5.53
N THR A 230 13.36 15.42 6.41
CA THR A 230 12.42 15.20 7.51
C THR A 230 11.04 14.88 6.92
N PHE A 231 10.54 13.67 7.16
CA PHE A 231 9.13 13.36 6.96
C PHE A 231 8.28 14.27 7.84
N PRO A 232 7.11 14.75 7.37
CA PRO A 232 6.11 15.28 8.28
C PRO A 232 5.81 14.21 9.34
N ARG A 233 5.75 14.60 10.61
CA ARG A 233 5.36 13.64 11.65
C ARG A 233 3.91 13.25 11.38
N ALA A 234 3.53 12.02 11.66
CA ALA A 234 2.18 11.56 11.30
C ALA A 234 1.06 12.37 12.01
N HIS A 235 1.36 12.96 13.18
CA HIS A 235 0.49 13.95 13.84
C HIS A 235 0.22 15.19 12.97
N ASP A 236 1.16 15.63 12.13
CA ASP A 236 0.99 16.77 11.22
C ASP A 236 0.01 16.43 10.08
N ILE A 237 0.00 15.17 9.62
CA ILE A 237 -0.97 14.67 8.62
C ILE A 237 -2.36 14.57 9.24
N LEU A 238 -2.48 13.98 10.43
CA LEU A 238 -3.76 13.88 11.13
C LEU A 238 -4.32 15.28 11.47
N ALA A 239 -3.48 16.19 11.93
CA ALA A 239 -3.88 17.57 12.23
C ALA A 239 -4.32 18.31 10.96
N ALA A 240 -3.61 18.17 9.83
CA ALA A 240 -4.00 18.76 8.56
C ALA A 240 -5.34 18.20 8.04
N VAL A 241 -5.50 16.88 8.06
CA VAL A 241 -6.75 16.22 7.61
C VAL A 241 -7.94 16.59 8.51
N LEU A 242 -7.74 16.71 9.82
CA LEU A 242 -8.81 17.13 10.73
C LEU A 242 -9.12 18.62 10.60
N ALA A 243 -8.14 19.48 10.31
CA ALA A 243 -8.33 20.91 10.13
C ALA A 243 -9.12 21.26 8.85
N GLU A 244 -9.01 20.46 7.79
CA GLU A 244 -9.78 20.64 6.55
C GLU A 244 -11.23 20.11 6.64
N SER A 245 -11.59 19.44 7.75
CA SER A 245 -12.93 18.87 8.00
C SER A 245 -13.86 19.74 8.86
N GLN A 246 -13.45 20.98 9.18
CA GLN A 246 -14.24 22.02 9.85
C GLN A 246 -14.62 23.13 8.88
#